data_AF-A0A3C1P426-F1
#
_entry.id   AF-A0A3C1P426-F1
#
_cell.length_a   1.000
_cell.length_b   1.000
_cell.length_c   1.000
_cell.angle_alpha   90.00
_cell.angle_beta   90.00
_cell.angle_gamma   90.00
#
_symmetry.space_group_name_H-M   'P 1'
#
loop_
_entity.id
_entity.type
_entity.pdbx_description
1 polymer ?
#
loop_
_entity_poly.entity_id
_entity_poly.type
_entity_poly.pdbx_seq_one_letter_code
_entity_poly.pdbx_strand_id
1 'polypeptide(L)' 'MQRDHGAGTATLDQRGLPTNECLACGSNVFTIRAVFEDYEIAGYYLDAECAECGSPLTAPCPVDRPD' A
#
# COMPACT_ATOMS: atom_id res chain seq x y z
N MET A 1 -0.30 -9.31 -17.58
CA MET A 1 -0.67 -7.90 -17.42
C MET A 1 0.52 -7.13 -16.86
N GLN A 2 1.66 -7.11 -17.58
CA GLN A 2 2.71 -6.14 -17.33
C GLN A 2 2.51 -5.04 -18.38
N ARG A 3 2.05 -3.87 -17.96
CA ARG A 3 2.06 -2.68 -18.81
C ARG A 3 3.33 -1.92 -18.49
N ASP A 4 4.17 -1.83 -19.50
CA ASP A 4 5.43 -1.12 -19.49
C ASP A 4 5.18 0.37 -19.19
N HIS A 5 5.50 0.80 -17.97
CA HIS A 5 5.61 2.21 -17.63
C HIS A 5 6.97 2.71 -18.13
N GLY A 6 6.97 3.24 -19.35
CA GLY A 6 8.12 3.90 -19.95
C GLY A 6 8.67 4.99 -19.04
N ALA A 7 10.00 5.00 -18.88
CA ALA A 7 10.79 6.08 -18.27
C ALA A 7 10.33 6.55 -16.87
N GLY A 8 10.55 5.68 -15.87
CA GLY A 8 10.92 6.10 -14.52
C GLY A 8 9.81 6.67 -13.64
N THR A 9 8.79 5.86 -13.29
CA THR A 9 8.06 6.10 -12.05
C THR A 9 9.02 5.80 -10.90
N ALA A 10 9.76 6.80 -10.44
CA ALA A 10 10.65 6.64 -9.30
C ALA A 10 9.84 6.11 -8.12
N THR A 11 10.28 4.99 -7.55
CA THR A 11 9.70 4.52 -6.29
C THR A 11 9.96 5.57 -5.21
N LEU A 12 8.97 5.79 -4.37
CA LEU A 12 9.06 6.73 -3.25
C LEU A 12 8.89 5.94 -1.96
N ASP A 13 9.86 6.05 -1.06
CA ASP A 13 9.71 5.52 0.29
C ASP A 13 8.81 6.44 1.12
N GLN A 14 7.63 5.92 1.44
CA GLN A 14 6.54 6.65 2.11
C GLN A 14 6.26 6.07 3.50
N ARG A 15 7.12 5.17 4.00
CA ARG A 15 6.93 4.54 5.31
C ARG A 15 6.98 5.60 6.42
N GLY A 16 6.14 5.42 7.43
CA GLY A 16 6.00 6.34 8.56
C GLY A 16 4.83 7.33 8.44
N LEU A 17 4.25 7.48 7.24
CA LEU A 17 3.00 8.21 7.04
C LEU A 17 1.95 7.24 6.48
N PRO A 18 0.98 6.78 7.30
CA PRO A 18 -0.11 5.94 6.82
C PRO A 18 -0.87 6.66 5.70
N THR A 19 -1.01 6.03 4.53
CA THR A 19 -1.66 6.63 3.35
C THR A 19 -2.58 5.64 2.66
N ASN A 20 -3.75 6.09 2.22
CA ASN A 20 -4.69 5.30 1.42
C ASN A 20 -4.41 5.35 -0.09
N GLU A 21 -3.46 6.19 -0.51
CA GLU A 21 -3.04 6.36 -1.90
C GLU A 21 -1.52 6.47 -2.00
N CYS A 22 -0.92 5.79 -2.97
CA CYS A 22 0.50 5.88 -3.22
C CYS A 22 0.86 7.26 -3.79
N LEU A 23 1.65 8.04 -3.07
CA LEU A 23 2.07 9.39 -3.47
C LEU A 23 2.96 9.40 -4.73
N ALA A 24 3.56 8.25 -5.10
CA ALA A 24 4.39 8.13 -6.29
C ALA A 24 3.59 7.96 -7.59
N CYS A 25 2.44 7.27 -7.54
CA CYS A 25 1.70 6.88 -8.75
C CYS A 25 0.18 7.04 -8.67
N GLY A 26 -0.37 7.43 -7.52
CA GLY A 26 -1.81 7.61 -7.30
C GLY A 26 -2.62 6.32 -7.12
N SER A 27 -1.96 5.14 -7.09
CA SER A 27 -2.67 3.87 -6.89
C SER A 27 -3.10 3.67 -5.45
N ASN A 28 -4.29 3.12 -5.24
CA ASN A 28 -4.85 2.77 -3.94
C ASN A 28 -4.86 1.24 -3.68
N VAL A 29 -4.13 0.47 -4.49
CA VAL A 29 -4.01 -0.98 -4.35
C VAL A 29 -2.65 -1.32 -3.77
N PHE A 30 -2.64 -1.98 -2.61
CA PHE A 30 -1.42 -2.32 -1.88
C PHE A 30 -1.29 -3.83 -1.69
N THR A 31 -0.05 -4.31 -1.71
CA THR A 31 0.31 -5.66 -1.29
C THR A 31 0.68 -5.62 0.19
N ILE A 32 -0.05 -6.38 1.01
CA ILE A 32 0.14 -6.46 2.46
C ILE A 32 0.15 -7.92 2.94
N ARG A 33 0.76 -8.15 4.10
CA ARG A 33 0.58 -9.42 4.83
C ARG A 33 -0.68 -9.30 5.68
N ALA A 34 -1.56 -10.30 5.59
CA ALA A 34 -2.80 -10.35 6.35
C ALA A 34 -2.88 -11.63 7.21
N VAL A 35 -3.60 -11.53 8.32
CA VAL A 35 -3.97 -12.66 9.19
C VAL A 35 -5.42 -13.01 8.89
N PHE A 36 -5.69 -14.30 8.69
CA PHE A 36 -7.02 -14.82 8.42
C PHE A 36 -7.51 -15.68 9.58
N GLU A 37 -8.74 -15.44 10.01
CA GLU A 37 -9.48 -16.27 10.97
C GLU A 37 -10.88 -16.51 10.38
N ASP A 38 -11.37 -17.75 10.43
CA ASP A 38 -12.69 -18.13 9.88
C ASP A 38 -12.97 -17.63 8.45
N TYR A 39 -11.97 -17.73 7.56
CA TYR A 39 -12.04 -17.27 6.16
C TYR A 39 -12.19 -15.75 5.96
N GLU A 40 -12.08 -14.96 7.04
CA GLU A 40 -12.15 -13.50 7.02
C GLU A 40 -10.80 -12.88 7.42
N ILE A 41 -10.56 -11.63 7.01
CA ILE A 41 -9.36 -10.89 7.43
C ILE A 41 -9.56 -10.43 8.89
N ALA A 42 -8.80 -11.01 9.80
CA ALA A 42 -8.79 -10.63 11.22
C ALA A 42 -7.85 -9.44 11.49
N GLY A 43 -6.83 -9.25 10.64
CA GLY A 43 -5.90 -8.15 10.75
C GLY A 43 -4.88 -8.13 9.63
N TYR A 44 -4.06 -7.09 9.59
CA TYR A 44 -2.98 -6.95 8.62
C TYR A 44 -1.79 -6.19 9.19
N TYR A 45 -0.63 -6.41 8.59
CA TYR A 45 0.59 -5.69 8.91
C TYR A 45 0.59 -4.34 8.18
N LEU A 46 1.15 -3.33 8.85
CA LEU A 46 1.24 -1.98 8.28
C LEU A 46 2.37 -1.83 7.25
N ASP A 47 3.31 -2.78 7.20
CA ASP A 47 4.34 -2.84 6.16
C ASP A 47 3.71 -3.25 4.82
N ALA A 48 3.75 -2.34 3.85
CA ALA A 48 3.07 -2.49 2.57
C ALA A 48 3.93 -2.04 1.39
N GLU A 49 3.53 -2.48 0.20
CA GLU A 49 4.10 -2.05 -1.07
C GLU A 49 2.96 -1.67 -2.03
N CYS A 50 3.13 -0.59 -2.81
CA CYS A 50 2.19 -0.25 -3.86
C CYS A 50 2.18 -1.34 -4.94
N ALA A 51 1.01 -1.94 -5.20
CA ALA A 51 0.88 -3.02 -6.17
C ALA A 51 1.13 -2.59 -7.63
N GLU A 52 1.10 -1.27 -7.91
CA GLU A 52 1.33 -0.73 -9.25
C GLU A 52 2.80 -0.38 -9.50
N CYS A 53 3.45 0.35 -8.59
CA CYS A 53 4.79 0.90 -8.82
C CYS A 53 5.88 0.33 -7.91
N GLY A 54 5.53 -0.50 -6.92
CA GLY A 54 6.52 -1.08 -5.99
C GLY A 54 7.04 -0.13 -4.92
N SER A 55 6.45 1.06 -4.77
CA SER A 55 6.85 2.00 -3.71
C SER A 55 6.55 1.42 -2.33
N PRO A 56 7.53 1.38 -1.40
CA PRO A 56 7.28 0.94 -0.03
C PRO A 56 6.51 2.03 0.74
N LEU A 57 5.49 1.61 1.49
CA LEU A 57 4.59 2.51 2.21
C LEU A 57 4.06 1.88 3.50
N THR A 58 3.46 2.70 4.35
CA THR A 58 2.73 2.25 5.54
C THR A 58 1.24 2.20 5.21
N ALA A 59 0.62 1.02 5.30
CA ALA A 59 -0.81 0.87 5.05
C ALA A 59 -1.63 1.64 6.11
N PRO A 60 -2.78 2.24 5.73
CA PRO A 60 -3.64 2.94 6.67
C PRO A 60 -4.41 1.94 7.51
N CYS A 61 -4.76 2.31 8.75
CA CYS A 61 -5.64 1.53 9.61
C CYS A 61 -6.75 2.39 10.23
N PRO A 62 -7.80 1.79 10.83
CA PRO A 62 -8.97 2.54 11.27
C PRO A 62 -8.69 3.70 12.23
N VAL A 63 -7.59 3.63 12.99
CA VAL A 63 -7.13 4.71 13.91
C VAL A 63 -6.57 5.92 13.17
N ASP A 64 -6.16 5.77 11.90
CA ASP A 64 -5.62 6.85 11.07
C ASP A 64 -6.73 7.65 10.37
N ARG A 65 -7.99 7.20 10.46
CA ARG A 65 -9.12 7.88 9.84
C ARG A 65 -9.35 9.21 10.58
N PRO A 66 -9.35 10.36 9.88
CA PRO A 66 -9.73 11.63 10.48
C PRO A 66 -11.14 11.58 11.08
N ASP A 67 -11.37 12.32 12.17
CA ASP A 67 -12.71 12.53 12.74
C ASP A 67 -13.66 13.28 11.80
#